data_AF-A0A3C1SP21-F1
#
_entry.id   AF-A0A3C1SP21-F1
#
_cell.length_a   1.000
_cell.length_b   1.000
_cell.length_c   1.000
_cell.angle_alpha   90.00
_cell.angle_beta   90.00
_cell.angle_gamma   90.00
#
_symmetry.space_group_name_H-M   'P 1'
#
loop_
_entity.id
_entity.type
_entity.pdbx_description
1 polymer ?
#
loop_
_entity_poly.entity_id
_entity_poly.type
_entity_poly.pdbx_seq_one_letter_code
_entity_poly.pdbx_strand_id
1 'polypeptide(L)'
;SRPTLPHAKGPHSIDWTPFANEDWSLPFDTTVPLETVRDLTERLLKLPEGFEMHPRVAKIMDDRRKMAAGALPLDWGFAENLAYASLLQEGYQVRISGQDCGRGTFFHRHSVLHNQKDGSSYAPLMNLYPGQPNFIVIDSILSEEAVLGFEYGYATAESNGLIVWEGQFGDFANGAQVVIDQFISSGQTKWGRMCGLVMLLPHGYEGQGPEHSSARLERYLQLCAENNMQVVVPSTPAQCFHMLRRQMKRGFRKPLIVMSPKSLLRHRLAVNSL
;
A
#
# COMPACT_ATOMS: atom_id res chain seq x y z
N SER A 1 -25.44 -23.51 10.90
CA SER A 1 -25.97 -22.77 9.74
C SER A 1 -26.41 -21.39 10.20
N ARG A 2 -25.74 -20.32 9.77
CA ARG A 2 -26.20 -18.95 10.00
C ARG A 2 -26.81 -18.42 8.70
N PRO A 3 -27.92 -17.66 8.76
CA PRO A 3 -28.55 -17.14 7.57
C PRO A 3 -27.59 -16.13 6.94
N THR A 4 -27.03 -16.48 5.79
CA THR A 4 -26.46 -15.49 4.88
C THR A 4 -27.61 -14.56 4.53
N LEU A 5 -27.49 -13.27 4.87
CA LEU A 5 -28.43 -12.26 4.38
C LEU A 5 -28.58 -12.50 2.87
N PRO A 6 -29.81 -12.68 2.35
CA PRO A 6 -29.99 -12.76 0.92
C PRO A 6 -29.33 -11.52 0.31
N HIS A 7 -28.57 -11.70 -0.76
CA HIS A 7 -27.88 -10.63 -1.48
C HIS A 7 -28.91 -9.59 -1.93
N ALA A 8 -29.28 -8.67 -1.05
CA ALA A 8 -30.10 -7.51 -1.38
C ALA A 8 -29.21 -6.64 -2.27
N LYS A 9 -29.40 -6.77 -3.58
CA LYS A 9 -28.73 -5.94 -4.59
C LYS A 9 -29.35 -4.54 -4.53
N GLY A 10 -28.92 -3.75 -3.55
CA GLY A 10 -29.16 -2.32 -3.55
C GLY A 10 -28.35 -1.64 -4.67
N PRO A 11 -28.69 -0.40 -5.05
CA PRO A 11 -27.98 0.34 -6.10
C PRO A 11 -26.49 0.57 -5.82
N HIS A 12 -26.05 0.38 -4.57
CA HIS A 12 -24.67 0.53 -4.12
C HIS A 12 -24.03 -0.82 -3.70
N SER A 13 -24.65 -1.96 -4.03
CA SER A 13 -24.07 -3.27 -3.71
C SER A 13 -22.89 -3.55 -4.63
N ILE A 14 -21.73 -3.86 -4.03
CA ILE A 14 -20.52 -4.23 -4.78
C ILE A 14 -20.66 -5.66 -5.31
N ASP A 15 -20.35 -5.83 -6.59
CA ASP A 15 -20.29 -7.14 -7.22
C ASP A 15 -18.96 -7.84 -6.90
N TRP A 16 -19.01 -8.81 -6.01
CA TRP A 16 -17.88 -9.64 -5.61
C TRP A 16 -17.74 -10.91 -6.46
N THR A 17 -18.65 -11.15 -7.42
CA THR A 17 -18.64 -12.35 -8.27
C THR A 17 -17.30 -12.56 -9.00
N PRO A 18 -16.63 -11.51 -9.55
CA PRO A 18 -15.33 -11.68 -10.18
C PRO A 18 -14.22 -12.16 -9.23
N PHE A 19 -14.42 -12.03 -7.91
CA PHE A 19 -13.43 -12.33 -6.87
C PHE A 19 -13.72 -13.63 -6.09
N ALA A 20 -14.72 -14.40 -6.53
CA ALA A 20 -15.18 -15.60 -5.83
C ALA A 20 -14.25 -16.81 -6.01
N ASN A 21 -13.34 -16.79 -6.99
CA ASN A 21 -12.42 -17.90 -7.25
C ASN A 21 -11.12 -17.75 -6.44
N GLU A 22 -11.07 -18.38 -5.28
CA GLU A 22 -9.94 -18.35 -4.34
C GLU A 22 -8.84 -19.38 -4.66
N ASP A 23 -8.49 -19.54 -5.93
CA ASP A 23 -7.41 -20.42 -6.32
C ASP A 23 -6.06 -19.68 -6.24
N TRP A 24 -5.30 -20.02 -5.20
CA TRP A 24 -3.97 -19.48 -4.90
C TRP A 24 -2.89 -19.91 -5.89
N SER A 25 -3.14 -20.97 -6.65
CA SER A 25 -2.22 -21.53 -7.63
C SER A 25 -2.33 -20.85 -9.00
N LEU A 26 -3.41 -20.09 -9.23
CA LEU A 26 -3.61 -19.44 -10.52
C LEU A 26 -2.46 -18.46 -10.82
N PRO A 27 -1.90 -18.53 -12.04
CA PRO A 27 -0.90 -17.57 -12.46
C PRO A 27 -1.54 -16.19 -12.57
N PHE A 28 -0.77 -15.17 -12.19
CA PHE A 28 -1.14 -13.77 -12.35
C PHE A 28 0.09 -13.01 -12.86
N ASP A 29 -0.13 -12.02 -13.71
CA ASP A 29 0.92 -11.18 -14.25
C ASP A 29 0.97 -9.83 -13.52
N THR A 30 2.15 -9.50 -13.01
CA THR A 30 2.44 -8.21 -12.34
C THR A 30 3.53 -7.44 -13.06
N THR A 31 4.00 -7.94 -14.21
CA THR A 31 4.98 -7.23 -15.04
C THR A 31 4.38 -5.91 -15.54
N VAL A 32 5.28 -4.97 -15.82
CA VAL A 32 4.95 -3.67 -16.43
C VAL A 32 6.03 -3.40 -17.48
N PRO A 33 5.66 -3.02 -18.71
CA PRO A 33 6.63 -2.67 -19.74
C PRO A 33 7.56 -1.55 -19.29
N LEU A 34 8.83 -1.62 -19.66
CA LEU A 34 9.84 -0.60 -19.33
C LEU A 34 9.44 0.79 -19.84
N GLU A 35 8.83 0.87 -21.02
CA GLU A 35 8.30 2.11 -21.59
C GLU A 35 7.23 2.74 -20.67
N THR A 36 6.34 1.91 -20.10
CA THR A 36 5.34 2.35 -19.14
C THR A 36 5.99 2.86 -17.85
N VAL A 37 7.02 2.18 -17.34
CA VAL A 37 7.76 2.66 -16.15
C VAL A 37 8.37 4.05 -16.41
N ARG A 38 8.93 4.28 -17.60
CA ARG A 38 9.50 5.58 -17.98
C ARG A 38 8.43 6.66 -18.11
N ASP A 39 7.34 6.41 -18.83
CA ASP A 39 6.22 7.36 -18.98
C ASP A 39 5.61 7.73 -17.62
N LEU A 40 5.33 6.74 -16.77
CA LEU A 40 4.83 6.99 -15.42
C LEU A 40 5.81 7.80 -14.56
N THR A 41 7.11 7.55 -14.69
CA THR A 41 8.12 8.31 -13.96
C THR A 41 8.18 9.76 -14.41
N GLU A 42 8.12 10.03 -15.71
CA GLU A 42 8.07 11.39 -16.23
C GLU A 42 6.85 12.15 -15.69
N ARG A 43 5.70 11.50 -15.63
CA ARG A 43 4.47 12.06 -15.04
C ARG A 43 4.62 12.33 -13.54
N LEU A 44 5.15 11.36 -12.78
CA LEU A 44 5.38 11.50 -11.33
C LEU A 44 6.35 12.65 -11.00
N LEU A 45 7.28 12.94 -11.89
CA LEU A 45 8.28 13.99 -11.70
C LEU A 45 7.87 15.34 -12.30
N LYS A 46 6.75 15.40 -13.01
CA LYS A 46 6.19 16.65 -13.55
C LYS A 46 5.51 17.42 -12.44
N LEU A 47 6.02 18.61 -12.16
CA LEU A 47 5.48 19.50 -11.13
C LEU A 47 4.81 20.72 -11.77
N PRO A 48 3.87 21.37 -11.06
CA PRO A 48 3.34 22.67 -11.46
C PRO A 48 4.46 23.71 -11.61
N GLU A 49 4.24 24.67 -12.50
CA GLU A 49 5.16 25.80 -12.66
C GLU A 49 5.32 26.56 -11.32
N GLY A 50 6.54 26.94 -11.00
CA GLY A 50 6.86 27.69 -9.77
C GLY A 50 6.91 26.86 -8.48
N PHE A 51 6.67 25.54 -8.54
CA PHE A 51 6.73 24.65 -7.38
C PHE A 51 8.16 24.51 -6.83
N GLU A 52 8.39 24.94 -5.59
CA GLU A 52 9.70 24.84 -4.94
C GLU A 52 9.75 23.68 -3.95
N MET A 53 10.54 22.64 -4.27
CA MET A 53 10.76 21.52 -3.37
C MET A 53 11.85 21.82 -2.35
N HIS A 54 11.69 21.30 -1.13
CA HIS A 54 12.79 21.24 -0.17
C HIS A 54 14.01 20.51 -0.76
N PRO A 55 15.26 20.97 -0.56
CA PRO A 55 16.45 20.42 -1.24
C PRO A 55 16.63 18.90 -1.11
N ARG A 56 16.36 18.35 0.08
CA ARG A 56 16.41 16.89 0.30
C ARG A 56 15.36 16.11 -0.49
N VAL A 57 14.17 16.69 -0.69
CA VAL A 57 13.09 16.08 -1.49
C VAL A 57 13.44 16.16 -2.97
N ALA A 58 13.96 17.31 -3.43
CA ALA A 58 14.44 17.47 -4.79
C ALA A 58 15.53 16.43 -5.15
N LYS A 59 16.44 16.12 -4.22
CA LYS A 59 17.45 15.06 -4.40
C LYS A 59 16.81 13.68 -4.57
N ILE A 60 15.81 13.34 -3.77
CA ILE A 60 15.08 12.06 -3.89
C ILE A 60 14.39 11.96 -5.26
N MET A 61 13.73 13.04 -5.71
CA MET A 61 13.06 13.06 -7.02
C MET A 61 14.05 12.98 -8.19
N ASP A 62 15.21 13.61 -8.07
CA ASP A 62 16.27 13.49 -9.07
C ASP A 62 16.88 12.08 -9.11
N ASP A 63 17.04 11.42 -7.96
CA ASP A 63 17.51 10.04 -7.90
C ASP A 63 16.48 9.08 -8.53
N ARG A 64 15.17 9.30 -8.30
CA ARG A 64 14.11 8.55 -8.99
C ARG A 64 14.16 8.70 -10.51
N ARG A 65 14.48 9.89 -11.01
CA ARG A 65 14.71 10.12 -12.45
C ARG A 65 15.84 9.24 -12.99
N LYS A 66 16.96 9.19 -12.26
CA LYS A 66 18.12 8.37 -12.63
C LYS A 66 17.81 6.88 -12.53
N MET A 67 16.98 6.46 -11.56
CA MET A 67 16.51 5.08 -11.44
C MET A 67 15.70 4.64 -12.66
N ALA A 68 14.73 5.44 -13.10
CA ALA A 68 13.94 5.14 -14.31
C ALA A 68 14.76 5.17 -15.61
N ALA A 69 15.85 5.93 -15.64
CA ALA A 69 16.81 5.92 -16.73
C ALA A 69 17.77 4.71 -16.69
N GLY A 70 17.76 3.91 -15.62
CA GLY A 70 18.69 2.80 -15.40
C GLY A 70 20.09 3.22 -14.94
N ALA A 71 20.29 4.50 -14.61
CA ALA A 71 21.57 5.02 -14.12
C ALA A 71 21.79 4.76 -12.62
N LEU A 72 20.73 4.48 -11.87
CA LEU A 72 20.77 4.03 -10.48
C LEU A 72 19.85 2.81 -10.31
N PRO A 73 20.15 1.89 -9.38
CA PRO A 73 19.22 0.82 -9.05
C PRO A 73 18.03 1.39 -8.24
N LEU A 74 16.86 0.77 -8.40
CA LEU A 74 15.61 1.20 -7.76
C LEU A 74 15.69 1.00 -6.24
N ASP A 75 15.28 2.03 -5.51
CA ASP A 75 15.05 1.95 -4.07
C ASP A 75 13.59 1.61 -3.73
N TRP A 76 13.33 1.43 -2.43
CA TRP A 76 12.02 1.02 -1.93
C TRP A 76 10.92 2.04 -2.22
N GLY A 77 11.18 3.31 -1.91
CA GLY A 77 10.17 4.37 -2.05
C GLY A 77 9.80 4.62 -3.52
N PHE A 78 10.73 4.41 -4.44
CA PHE A 78 10.45 4.51 -5.86
C PHE A 78 9.66 3.31 -6.38
N ALA A 79 10.07 2.09 -6.04
CA ALA A 79 9.35 0.87 -6.43
C ALA A 79 7.91 0.86 -5.91
N GLU A 80 7.70 1.33 -4.68
CA GLU A 80 6.37 1.48 -4.08
C GLU A 80 5.50 2.48 -4.86
N ASN A 81 6.02 3.68 -5.16
CA ASN A 81 5.27 4.68 -5.94
C ASN A 81 4.99 4.22 -7.37
N LEU A 82 5.89 3.46 -8.00
CA LEU A 82 5.66 2.84 -9.30
C LEU A 82 4.56 1.77 -9.26
N ALA A 83 4.45 1.01 -8.16
CA ALA A 83 3.35 0.07 -7.99
C ALA A 83 2.00 0.81 -7.95
N TYR A 84 1.91 1.91 -7.21
CA TYR A 84 0.71 2.74 -7.19
C TYR A 84 0.40 3.35 -8.56
N ALA A 85 1.39 3.96 -9.22
CA ALA A 85 1.21 4.58 -10.52
C ALA A 85 0.76 3.57 -11.60
N SER A 86 1.35 2.38 -11.62
CA SER A 86 0.99 1.33 -12.57
C SER A 86 -0.42 0.76 -12.33
N LEU A 87 -0.84 0.63 -11.07
CA LEU A 87 -2.20 0.23 -10.74
C LEU A 87 -3.23 1.29 -11.16
N LEU A 88 -2.93 2.57 -10.95
CA LEU A 88 -3.76 3.69 -11.41
C LEU A 88 -3.89 3.70 -12.94
N GLN A 89 -2.79 3.44 -13.68
CA GLN A 89 -2.84 3.33 -15.14
C GLN A 89 -3.70 2.15 -15.61
N GLU A 90 -3.73 1.05 -14.84
CA GLU A 90 -4.55 -0.13 -15.13
C GLU A 90 -6.02 0.00 -14.69
N GLY A 91 -6.43 1.15 -14.16
CA GLY A 91 -7.82 1.41 -13.77
C GLY A 91 -8.17 1.07 -12.32
N TYR A 92 -7.19 0.67 -11.50
CA TYR A 92 -7.41 0.43 -10.08
C TYR A 92 -7.29 1.71 -9.27
N GLN A 93 -8.17 1.89 -8.29
CA GLN A 93 -8.02 2.96 -7.31
C GLN A 93 -6.92 2.61 -6.30
N VAL A 94 -6.32 3.61 -5.68
CA VAL A 94 -5.34 3.41 -4.61
C VAL A 94 -5.67 4.35 -3.46
N ARG A 95 -5.81 3.79 -2.27
CA ARG A 95 -6.05 4.54 -1.03
C ARG A 95 -5.02 4.13 0.02
N ILE A 96 -4.35 5.11 0.59
CA ILE A 96 -3.36 4.94 1.65
C ILE A 96 -3.78 5.82 2.83
N SER A 97 -3.85 5.24 4.02
CA SER A 97 -4.25 5.92 5.23
C SER A 97 -3.36 5.48 6.39
N GLY A 98 -2.88 6.43 7.17
CA GLY A 98 -1.96 6.17 8.27
C GLY A 98 -1.27 7.45 8.70
N GLN A 99 -0.68 7.43 9.88
CA GLN A 99 -0.01 8.61 10.43
C GLN A 99 1.21 8.97 9.58
N ASP A 100 1.26 10.21 9.10
CA ASP A 100 2.35 10.76 8.27
C ASP A 100 2.67 9.94 7.00
N CYS A 101 1.72 9.15 6.49
CA CYS A 101 1.95 8.26 5.35
C CYS A 101 2.17 9.03 4.03
N GLY A 102 1.71 10.28 3.90
CA GLY A 102 1.91 11.14 2.73
C GLY A 102 3.39 11.35 2.41
N ARG A 103 4.17 11.71 3.44
CA ARG A 103 5.64 11.76 3.39
C ARG A 103 6.27 10.38 3.58
N GLY A 104 5.61 9.54 4.38
CA GLY A 104 6.14 8.32 4.98
C GLY A 104 6.89 8.63 6.27
N THR A 105 6.63 7.86 7.32
CA THR A 105 7.27 7.98 8.65
C THR A 105 8.78 8.09 8.53
N PHE A 106 9.39 7.21 7.73
CA PHE A 106 10.84 7.13 7.53
C PHE A 106 11.34 8.00 6.36
N PHE A 107 10.61 9.02 5.92
CA PHE A 107 11.04 9.98 4.89
C PHE A 107 11.48 9.31 3.57
N HIS A 108 10.68 8.36 3.08
CA HIS A 108 11.01 7.54 1.91
C HIS A 108 9.98 7.67 0.78
N ARG A 109 8.71 7.95 1.09
CA ARG A 109 7.61 7.88 0.12
C ARG A 109 7.43 9.16 -0.68
N HIS A 110 7.28 10.30 -0.01
CA HIS A 110 7.03 11.60 -0.65
C HIS A 110 5.95 11.53 -1.75
N SER A 111 4.80 10.95 -1.41
CA SER A 111 3.62 10.92 -2.30
C SER A 111 2.88 12.25 -2.30
N VAL A 112 3.02 13.03 -1.22
CA VAL A 112 2.63 14.44 -1.11
C VAL A 112 3.90 15.28 -1.02
N LEU A 113 3.96 16.31 -1.87
CA LEU A 113 5.02 17.31 -1.91
C LEU A 113 4.48 18.63 -1.37
N HIS A 114 5.29 19.36 -0.59
CA HIS A 114 4.91 20.66 -0.07
C HIS A 114 5.81 21.75 -0.67
N ASN A 115 5.18 22.75 -1.28
CA ASN A 115 5.87 23.90 -1.86
C ASN A 115 6.46 24.77 -0.75
N GLN A 116 7.77 25.00 -0.78
CA GLN A 116 8.48 25.78 0.23
C GLN A 116 8.14 27.28 0.17
N LYS A 117 7.60 27.77 -0.96
CA LYS A 117 7.24 29.18 -1.12
C LYS A 117 5.94 29.57 -0.43
N ASP A 118 4.91 28.74 -0.57
CA ASP A 118 3.54 29.10 -0.20
C ASP A 118 2.82 28.05 0.67
N GLY A 119 3.45 26.92 0.97
CA GLY A 119 2.88 25.85 1.78
C GLY A 119 1.82 25.00 1.07
N SER A 120 1.53 25.27 -0.20
CA SER A 120 0.62 24.44 -1.00
C SER A 120 1.14 23.02 -1.15
N SER A 121 0.23 22.06 -1.27
CA SER A 121 0.57 20.64 -1.39
C SER A 121 0.22 20.12 -2.79
N TYR A 122 1.06 19.25 -3.33
CA TYR A 122 0.87 18.60 -4.63
C TYR A 122 1.15 17.11 -4.51
N ALA A 123 0.22 16.28 -4.99
CA ALA A 123 0.37 14.82 -5.01
C ALA A 123 0.50 14.35 -6.47
N PRO A 124 1.71 13.99 -6.95
CA PRO A 124 1.90 13.58 -8.34
C PRO A 124 1.06 12.36 -8.75
N LEU A 125 0.84 11.42 -7.83
CA LEU A 125 0.00 10.25 -8.05
C LEU A 125 -1.49 10.59 -8.32
N MET A 126 -1.96 11.78 -7.94
CA MET A 126 -3.31 12.26 -8.28
C MET A 126 -3.39 12.92 -9.67
N ASN A 127 -2.26 13.10 -10.36
CA ASN A 127 -2.14 13.96 -11.54
C ASN A 127 -1.34 13.31 -12.69
N LEU A 128 -1.40 11.99 -12.83
CA LEU A 128 -0.75 11.24 -13.89
C LEU A 128 -1.40 11.50 -15.26
N TYR A 129 -2.74 11.44 -15.34
CA TYR A 129 -3.49 11.69 -16.56
C TYR A 129 -4.96 12.10 -16.29
N PRO A 130 -5.62 12.83 -17.20
CA PRO A 130 -7.03 13.21 -17.04
C PRO A 130 -7.94 11.98 -16.99
N GLY A 131 -8.85 11.94 -16.00
CA GLY A 131 -9.80 10.83 -15.84
C GLY A 131 -9.22 9.56 -15.22
N GLN A 132 -8.01 9.62 -14.65
CA GLN A 132 -7.44 8.50 -13.89
C GLN A 132 -8.33 8.08 -12.70
N PRO A 133 -8.21 6.83 -12.22
CA PRO A 133 -8.78 6.41 -10.95
C PRO A 133 -8.26 7.28 -9.79
N ASN A 134 -9.04 7.28 -8.71
CA ASN A 134 -8.68 8.02 -7.50
C ASN A 134 -7.40 7.45 -6.87
N PHE A 135 -6.43 8.35 -6.66
CA PHE A 135 -5.38 8.16 -5.66
C PHE A 135 -5.74 9.01 -4.44
N ILE A 136 -5.80 8.39 -3.26
CA ILE A 136 -6.08 9.07 -2.00
C ILE A 136 -4.98 8.72 -1.03
N VAL A 137 -4.34 9.74 -0.44
CA VAL A 137 -3.40 9.57 0.66
C VAL A 137 -3.83 10.47 1.81
N ILE A 138 -3.95 9.90 3.01
CA ILE A 138 -4.47 10.58 4.18
C ILE A 138 -3.50 10.38 5.33
N ASP A 139 -2.88 11.48 5.74
CA ASP A 139 -2.23 11.56 7.06
C ASP A 139 -3.33 11.49 8.12
N SER A 140 -3.51 10.31 8.70
CA SER A 140 -4.62 10.05 9.61
C SER A 140 -4.48 10.84 10.91
N ILE A 141 -5.60 11.01 11.61
CA ILE A 141 -5.53 11.36 13.03
C ILE A 141 -4.75 10.27 13.80
N LEU A 142 -4.29 10.60 15.00
CA LEU A 142 -3.54 9.69 15.86
C LEU A 142 -4.49 8.67 16.52
N SER A 143 -4.98 7.74 15.71
CA SER A 143 -5.85 6.63 16.11
C SER A 143 -5.58 5.42 15.23
N GLU A 144 -5.15 4.32 15.82
CA GLU A 144 -4.90 3.07 15.11
C GLU A 144 -6.20 2.27 14.98
N GLU A 145 -6.96 2.11 16.07
CA GLU A 145 -8.15 1.26 16.12
C GLU A 145 -9.26 1.73 15.16
N ALA A 146 -9.68 2.99 15.30
CA ALA A 146 -10.79 3.52 14.52
C ALA A 146 -10.42 3.67 13.03
N VAL A 147 -9.19 4.10 12.74
CA VAL A 147 -8.71 4.25 11.35
C VAL A 147 -8.58 2.89 10.68
N LEU A 148 -8.00 1.87 11.34
CA LEU A 148 -7.93 0.53 10.76
C LEU A 148 -9.32 -0.07 10.54
N GLY A 149 -10.26 0.16 11.48
CA GLY A 149 -11.66 -0.22 11.32
C GLY A 149 -12.34 0.47 10.12
N PHE A 150 -12.05 1.76 9.91
CA PHE A 150 -12.52 2.51 8.75
C PHE A 150 -11.97 1.93 7.44
N GLU A 151 -10.66 1.67 7.37
CA GLU A 151 -10.03 1.10 6.16
C GLU A 151 -10.52 -0.32 5.87
N TYR A 152 -10.82 -1.13 6.89
CA TYR A 152 -11.51 -2.42 6.70
C TYR A 152 -12.91 -2.22 6.08
N GLY A 153 -13.69 -1.26 6.58
CA GLY A 153 -14.99 -0.91 6.00
C GLY A 153 -14.87 -0.50 4.54
N TYR A 154 -13.88 0.33 4.21
CA TYR A 154 -13.60 0.76 2.83
C TYR A 154 -13.20 -0.43 1.95
N ALA A 155 -12.24 -1.25 2.38
CA ALA A 155 -11.76 -2.41 1.62
C ALA A 155 -12.81 -3.50 1.38
N THR A 156 -13.85 -3.55 2.22
CA THR A 156 -14.99 -4.47 2.07
C THR A 156 -16.15 -3.86 1.25
N ALA A 157 -16.05 -2.58 0.91
CA ALA A 157 -17.02 -1.82 0.12
C ALA A 157 -16.44 -1.27 -1.20
N GLU A 158 -15.16 -1.48 -1.48
CA GLU A 158 -14.51 -1.17 -2.76
C GLU A 158 -13.63 -2.34 -3.18
N SER A 159 -14.08 -3.11 -4.17
CA SER A 159 -13.39 -4.34 -4.61
C SER A 159 -12.29 -4.06 -5.64
N ASN A 160 -12.36 -2.92 -6.33
CA ASN A 160 -11.46 -2.52 -7.41
C ASN A 160 -10.46 -1.43 -6.98
N GLY A 161 -10.11 -1.41 -5.69
CA GLY A 161 -9.10 -0.50 -5.13
C GLY A 161 -8.08 -1.20 -4.25
N LEU A 162 -6.82 -0.77 -4.34
CA LEU A 162 -5.78 -1.13 -3.39
C LEU A 162 -5.94 -0.25 -2.15
N ILE A 163 -6.44 -0.83 -1.06
CA ILE A 163 -6.63 -0.13 0.21
C ILE A 163 -5.51 -0.50 1.16
N VAL A 164 -4.76 0.49 1.62
CA VAL A 164 -3.57 0.34 2.45
C VAL A 164 -3.74 1.11 3.75
N TRP A 165 -3.55 0.42 4.86
CA TRP A 165 -3.31 1.03 6.16
C TRP A 165 -1.83 0.91 6.53
N GLU A 166 -1.19 2.01 6.92
CA GLU A 166 0.20 2.03 7.38
C GLU A 166 0.28 2.44 8.85
N GLY A 167 0.82 1.56 9.68
CA GLY A 167 1.19 1.91 11.06
C GLY A 167 2.47 2.75 11.07
N GLN A 168 2.56 3.75 11.94
CA GLN A 168 3.78 4.56 12.06
C GLN A 168 4.99 3.68 12.44
N PHE A 169 4.77 2.75 13.37
CA PHE A 169 5.59 1.58 13.62
C PHE A 169 4.68 0.36 13.69
N GLY A 170 5.20 -0.83 13.37
CA GLY A 170 4.41 -2.05 13.37
C GLY A 170 3.88 -2.41 14.77
N ASP A 171 4.63 -2.05 15.81
CA ASP A 171 4.33 -2.29 17.22
C ASP A 171 2.97 -1.67 17.62
N PHE A 172 2.65 -0.48 17.08
CA PHE A 172 1.45 0.29 17.42
C PHE A 172 0.14 -0.26 16.83
N ALA A 173 0.22 -1.22 15.90
CA ALA A 173 -0.96 -1.92 15.42
C ALA A 173 -1.70 -2.70 16.52
N ASN A 174 -1.05 -2.92 17.68
CA ASN A 174 -1.67 -3.51 18.87
C ASN A 174 -2.89 -2.72 19.39
N GLY A 175 -2.96 -1.40 19.16
CA GLY A 175 -4.12 -0.59 19.53
C GLY A 175 -5.39 -1.01 18.78
N ALA A 176 -5.24 -1.60 17.59
CA ALA A 176 -6.34 -2.02 16.73
C ALA A 176 -6.63 -3.54 16.80
N GLN A 177 -6.23 -4.22 17.88
CA GLN A 177 -6.26 -5.68 17.96
C GLN A 177 -7.67 -6.26 17.75
N VAL A 178 -8.72 -5.60 18.25
CA VAL A 178 -10.11 -6.04 18.05
C VAL A 178 -10.48 -6.08 16.56
N VAL A 179 -10.05 -5.08 15.80
CA VAL A 179 -10.27 -5.03 14.34
C VAL A 179 -9.52 -6.17 13.64
N ILE A 180 -8.27 -6.43 14.05
CA ILE A 180 -7.45 -7.52 13.49
C ILE A 180 -8.09 -8.89 13.77
N ASP A 181 -8.48 -9.16 15.01
CA ASP A 181 -8.97 -10.48 15.44
C ASP A 181 -10.39 -10.75 14.94
N GLN A 182 -11.29 -9.76 15.04
CA GLN A 182 -12.72 -10.00 14.83
C GLN A 182 -13.22 -9.70 13.42
N PHE A 183 -12.41 -8.98 12.63
CA PHE A 183 -12.78 -8.57 11.28
C PHE A 183 -11.76 -9.02 10.24
N ILE A 184 -10.51 -8.57 10.34
CA ILE A 184 -9.50 -8.81 9.29
C ILE A 184 -9.20 -10.32 9.17
N SER A 185 -8.88 -10.98 10.29
CA SER A 185 -8.50 -12.40 10.26
C SER A 185 -9.66 -13.38 10.14
N SER A 186 -10.87 -12.98 10.54
CA SER A 186 -12.00 -13.91 10.70
C SER A 186 -13.26 -13.54 9.91
N GLY A 187 -13.29 -12.38 9.27
CA GLY A 187 -14.50 -11.85 8.63
C GLY A 187 -15.01 -12.69 7.48
N GLN A 188 -14.11 -13.29 6.71
CA GLN A 188 -14.49 -14.18 5.62
C GLN A 188 -15.09 -15.50 6.13
N THR A 189 -14.43 -16.16 7.08
CA THR A 189 -14.94 -17.42 7.65
C THR A 189 -16.26 -17.21 8.40
N LYS A 190 -16.42 -16.09 9.10
CA LYS A 190 -17.63 -15.78 9.89
C LYS A 190 -18.82 -15.35 9.02
N TRP A 191 -18.57 -14.59 7.95
CA TRP A 191 -19.63 -13.87 7.23
C TRP A 191 -19.55 -13.96 5.70
N GLY A 192 -18.61 -14.73 5.15
CA GLY A 192 -18.34 -14.74 3.71
C GLY A 192 -17.84 -13.39 3.18
N ARG A 193 -17.37 -12.49 4.04
CA ARG A 193 -16.95 -11.15 3.65
C ARG A 193 -15.49 -11.15 3.19
N MET A 194 -15.28 -10.89 1.90
CA MET A 194 -13.95 -10.69 1.32
C MET A 194 -13.39 -9.33 1.70
N CYS A 195 -12.06 -9.24 1.84
CA CYS A 195 -11.37 -8.00 2.20
C CYS A 195 -9.98 -7.98 1.58
N GLY A 196 -9.67 -6.91 0.83
CA GLY A 196 -8.39 -6.73 0.13
C GLY A 196 -7.37 -5.87 0.90
N LEU A 197 -7.63 -5.55 2.16
CA LEU A 197 -6.83 -4.60 2.94
C LEU A 197 -5.36 -5.03 3.06
N VAL A 198 -4.45 -4.09 2.80
CA VAL A 198 -3.01 -4.23 3.05
C VAL A 198 -2.67 -3.50 4.34
N MET A 199 -1.94 -4.17 5.24
CA MET A 199 -1.37 -3.57 6.44
C MET A 199 0.14 -3.47 6.28
N LEU A 200 0.68 -2.26 6.13
CA LEU A 200 2.11 -1.99 6.16
C LEU A 200 2.54 -1.76 7.60
N LEU A 201 3.35 -2.68 8.14
CA LEU A 201 3.76 -2.71 9.53
C LEU A 201 5.28 -2.59 9.62
N PRO A 202 5.83 -1.39 9.89
CA PRO A 202 7.27 -1.19 9.98
C PRO A 202 7.88 -2.12 11.03
N HIS A 203 8.79 -2.99 10.59
CA HIS A 203 9.37 -4.07 11.37
C HIS A 203 10.89 -4.10 11.17
N GLY A 204 11.65 -4.29 12.25
CA GLY A 204 13.11 -4.43 12.21
C GLY A 204 13.80 -4.15 13.55
N TYR A 205 14.73 -5.02 13.93
CA TYR A 205 15.48 -4.91 15.19
C TYR A 205 16.75 -4.07 14.99
N GLU A 206 16.60 -2.75 15.13
CA GLU A 206 17.65 -1.76 14.80
C GLU A 206 18.13 -0.97 16.04
N GLY A 207 17.81 -1.45 17.24
CA GLY A 207 18.20 -0.80 18.49
C GLY A 207 17.39 0.45 18.85
N GLN A 208 16.23 0.68 18.22
CA GLN A 208 15.37 1.85 18.46
C GLN A 208 14.44 1.70 19.68
N GLY A 209 14.54 0.60 20.43
CA GLY A 209 13.76 0.34 21.64
C GLY A 209 12.67 -0.74 21.47
N PRO A 210 12.01 -1.11 22.58
CA PRO A 210 11.13 -2.28 22.63
C PRO A 210 9.83 -2.14 21.82
N GLU A 211 9.32 -0.92 21.66
CA GLU A 211 8.05 -0.63 20.95
C GLU A 211 8.28 0.14 19.63
N HIS A 212 9.48 -0.01 19.04
CA HIS A 212 9.84 0.53 17.72
C HIS A 212 10.58 -0.51 16.87
N SER A 213 10.35 -1.79 17.17
CA SER A 213 11.15 -2.90 16.63
C SER A 213 10.31 -3.98 15.98
N SER A 214 9.19 -4.36 16.58
CA SER A 214 8.47 -5.57 16.19
C SER A 214 6.96 -5.34 16.09
N ALA A 215 6.46 -5.52 14.87
CA ALA A 215 5.04 -5.71 14.62
C ALA A 215 4.41 -6.97 15.26
N ARG A 216 5.16 -7.79 16.02
CA ARG A 216 4.68 -9.05 16.62
C ARG A 216 4.19 -10.04 15.57
N LEU A 217 5.08 -10.35 14.61
CA LEU A 217 4.83 -11.26 13.48
C LEU A 217 4.10 -12.55 13.90
N GLU A 218 4.52 -13.13 15.02
CA GLU A 218 3.96 -14.35 15.60
C GLU A 218 2.45 -14.27 15.85
N ARG A 219 1.93 -13.08 16.18
CA ARG A 219 0.50 -12.87 16.42
C ARG A 219 -0.31 -13.04 15.14
N TYR A 220 0.19 -12.48 14.03
CA TYR A 220 -0.45 -12.65 12.73
C TYR A 220 -0.36 -14.10 12.25
N LEU A 221 0.78 -14.77 12.48
CA LEU A 221 0.94 -16.18 12.15
C LEU A 221 0.00 -17.09 12.96
N GLN A 222 -0.21 -16.79 14.26
CA GLN A 222 -1.16 -17.53 15.09
C GLN A 222 -2.60 -17.41 14.59
N LEU A 223 -2.96 -16.26 14.01
CA LEU A 223 -4.28 -16.02 13.43
C LEU A 223 -4.46 -16.66 12.04
N CYS A 224 -3.39 -17.14 11.39
CA CYS A 224 -3.48 -17.73 10.07
C CYS A 224 -4.14 -19.12 10.13
N ALA A 225 -5.24 -19.29 9.41
CA ALA A 225 -5.93 -20.56 9.25
C ALA A 225 -6.66 -20.57 7.90
N GLU A 226 -6.69 -21.73 7.22
CA GLU A 226 -7.50 -21.93 6.00
C GLU A 226 -7.33 -20.82 4.93
N ASN A 227 -6.10 -20.33 4.73
CA ASN A 227 -5.79 -19.24 3.78
C ASN A 227 -6.62 -17.96 4.03
N ASN A 228 -6.94 -17.63 5.28
CA ASN A 228 -7.69 -16.42 5.65
C ASN A 228 -6.90 -15.12 5.39
N MET A 229 -5.59 -15.13 5.57
CA MET A 229 -4.71 -13.97 5.40
C MET A 229 -3.38 -14.34 4.74
N GLN A 230 -2.66 -13.32 4.28
CA GLN A 230 -1.32 -13.42 3.73
C GLN A 230 -0.36 -12.68 4.65
N VAL A 231 0.66 -13.35 5.18
CA VAL A 231 1.70 -12.69 5.98
C VAL A 231 3.02 -12.75 5.20
N VAL A 232 3.62 -11.59 4.93
CA VAL A 232 4.81 -11.49 4.06
C VAL A 232 5.87 -10.56 4.66
N VAL A 233 7.13 -10.86 4.32
CA VAL A 233 8.31 -10.08 4.71
C VAL A 233 9.12 -9.76 3.45
N PRO A 234 8.75 -8.74 2.67
CA PRO A 234 9.51 -8.36 1.49
C PRO A 234 10.92 -7.90 1.90
N SER A 235 11.93 -8.29 1.11
CA SER A 235 13.34 -7.96 1.38
C SER A 235 13.97 -7.09 0.29
N THR A 236 13.26 -6.87 -0.82
CA THR A 236 13.74 -6.08 -1.96
C THR A 236 12.65 -5.13 -2.48
N PRO A 237 13.02 -3.98 -3.06
CA PRO A 237 12.06 -3.08 -3.72
C PRO A 237 11.16 -3.76 -4.77
N ALA A 238 11.70 -4.68 -5.57
CA ALA A 238 10.92 -5.44 -6.54
C ALA A 238 9.87 -6.33 -5.87
N GLN A 239 10.20 -6.94 -4.73
CA GLN A 239 9.21 -7.69 -3.95
C GLN A 239 8.10 -6.77 -3.45
N CYS A 240 8.40 -5.54 -3.02
CA CYS A 240 7.38 -4.55 -2.67
C CYS A 240 6.47 -4.23 -3.88
N PHE A 241 7.07 -3.94 -5.03
CA PHE A 241 6.34 -3.63 -6.26
C PHE A 241 5.38 -4.76 -6.68
N HIS A 242 5.90 -5.98 -6.81
CA HIS A 242 5.11 -7.13 -7.22
C HIS A 242 4.07 -7.53 -6.18
N MET A 243 4.39 -7.41 -4.89
CA MET A 243 3.46 -7.71 -3.80
C MET A 243 2.23 -6.79 -3.82
N LEU A 244 2.41 -5.47 -3.97
CA LEU A 244 1.30 -4.51 -4.02
C LEU A 244 0.44 -4.73 -5.27
N ARG A 245 1.06 -4.95 -6.43
CA ARG A 245 0.33 -5.25 -7.66
C ARG A 245 -0.42 -6.57 -7.57
N ARG A 246 0.22 -7.62 -7.04
CA ARG A 246 -0.37 -8.95 -6.82
C ARG A 246 -1.68 -8.89 -6.04
N GLN A 247 -1.78 -7.98 -5.07
CA GLN A 247 -3.00 -7.81 -4.27
C GLN A 247 -4.22 -7.44 -5.13
N MET A 248 -4.02 -6.74 -6.25
CA MET A 248 -5.08 -6.34 -7.18
C MET A 248 -5.21 -7.27 -8.38
N LYS A 249 -4.10 -7.81 -8.88
CA LYS A 249 -4.06 -8.67 -10.08
C LYS A 249 -4.60 -10.08 -9.84
N ARG A 250 -4.72 -10.52 -8.60
CA ARG A 250 -5.35 -11.81 -8.26
C ARG A 250 -6.87 -11.74 -8.35
N GLY A 251 -7.49 -12.86 -8.72
CA GLY A 251 -8.94 -13.05 -8.81
C GLY A 251 -9.64 -13.25 -7.46
N PHE A 252 -9.05 -12.79 -6.36
CA PHE A 252 -9.64 -12.83 -5.02
C PHE A 252 -9.12 -11.66 -4.17
N ARG A 253 -9.77 -11.40 -3.03
CA ARG A 253 -9.35 -10.37 -2.05
C ARG A 253 -9.20 -10.99 -0.67
N LYS A 254 -7.95 -11.03 -0.21
CA LYS A 254 -7.54 -11.54 1.11
C LYS A 254 -6.64 -10.52 1.79
N PRO A 255 -6.76 -10.28 3.10
CA PRO A 255 -5.88 -9.34 3.79
C PRO A 255 -4.40 -9.68 3.59
N LEU A 256 -3.58 -8.65 3.48
CA LEU A 256 -2.14 -8.75 3.28
C LEU A 256 -1.41 -8.02 4.42
N ILE A 257 -0.83 -8.79 5.33
CA ILE A 257 -0.01 -8.31 6.44
C ILE A 257 1.43 -8.27 5.98
N VAL A 258 2.00 -7.07 5.92
CA VAL A 258 3.35 -6.83 5.41
C VAL A 258 4.23 -6.34 6.55
N MET A 259 5.31 -7.07 6.83
CA MET A 259 6.41 -6.54 7.61
C MET A 259 7.20 -5.57 6.73
N SER A 260 6.76 -4.32 6.66
CA SER A 260 7.45 -3.29 5.87
C SER A 260 8.78 -2.93 6.54
N PRO A 261 9.86 -2.69 5.80
CA PRO A 261 11.16 -2.49 6.40
C PRO A 261 11.33 -1.05 6.89
N LYS A 262 12.35 -0.87 7.73
CA LYS A 262 12.85 0.45 8.14
C LYS A 262 14.24 0.73 7.55
N SER A 263 15.25 -0.04 7.93
CA SER A 263 16.62 0.09 7.40
C SER A 263 16.74 -0.20 5.91
N LEU A 264 15.98 -1.18 5.38
CA LEU A 264 16.06 -1.53 3.95
C LEU A 264 15.60 -0.39 3.02
N LEU A 265 14.85 0.60 3.52
CA LEU A 265 14.40 1.75 2.75
C LEU A 265 15.56 2.56 2.14
N ARG A 266 16.77 2.46 2.71
CA ARG A 266 17.97 3.18 2.24
C ARG A 266 19.20 2.27 2.14
N HIS A 267 19.03 0.96 2.31
CA HIS A 267 20.14 0.03 2.36
C HIS A 267 20.70 -0.19 0.95
N ARG A 268 22.02 -0.03 0.76
CA ARG A 268 22.65 -0.09 -0.57
C ARG A 268 22.51 -1.43 -1.30
N LEU A 269 22.29 -2.52 -0.54
CA LEU A 269 22.04 -3.86 -1.10
C LEU A 269 20.55 -4.18 -1.23
N ALA A 270 19.66 -3.36 -0.66
CA ALA A 270 18.21 -3.54 -0.79
C ALA A 270 17.70 -2.72 -1.98
N VAL A 271 18.18 -3.07 -3.15
CA VAL A 271 17.90 -2.38 -4.42
C VAL A 271 17.61 -3.39 -5.52
N ASN A 272 16.97 -2.96 -6.60
CA ASN A 272 16.72 -3.79 -7.78
C ASN A 272 17.14 -3.09 -9.07
N SER A 273 17.49 -3.86 -10.09
CA SER A 273 17.55 -3.35 -11.45
C SER A 273 16.14 -3.05 -11.96
N LEU A 274 16.07 -2.16 -12.94
CA LEU A 274 14.87 -1.84 -13.69
C LEU A 274 14.39 -3.03 -14.53
#